data_AF-A0A535LWN3-F1
#
_entry.id   AF-A0A535LWN3-F1
#
_cell.length_a   1.000
_cell.length_b   1.000
_cell.length_c   1.000
_cell.angle_alpha   90.00
_cell.angle_beta   90.00
_cell.angle_gamma   90.00
#
_symmetry.space_group_name_H-M   'P 1'
#
loop_
_entity.id
_entity.type
_entity.pdbx_description
1 polymer ?
#
loop_
_entity_poly.entity_id
_entity_poly.type
_entity_poly.pdbx_seq_one_letter_code
_entity_poly.pdbx_strand_id
1 'polypeptide(L)'
;MATHSNGKIQPRQPIAIVRLDDLEQAVEISRALLAGGITAQEFTLTNPHALEALAQVKKELPGDLLLGAGTVLDGEMVKSSIAAGAEFLVTPAFLLDVIAVGRSAGVPVLSGAFTPTEILGAWRAGADLVKVFPSGGVGPAYIKDVLGPLPTIPLVPTGGVNLD
;
A
#
# COMPACT_ATOMS: atom_id res chain seq x y z
N MET A 1 -18.90 10.15 -1.86
CA MET A 1 -17.84 10.75 -1.02
C MET A 1 -16.52 10.31 -1.61
N ALA A 2 -15.67 11.25 -2.01
CA ALA A 2 -14.46 10.98 -2.76
C ALA A 2 -13.44 10.23 -1.88
N THR A 3 -12.88 9.14 -2.39
CA THR A 3 -11.68 8.53 -1.84
C THR A 3 -10.55 9.56 -1.93
N HIS A 4 -9.81 9.76 -0.84
CA HIS A 4 -8.73 10.76 -0.79
C HIS A 4 -7.55 10.37 -1.71
N SER A 5 -7.50 9.13 -2.21
CA SER A 5 -6.45 8.54 -3.05
C SER A 5 -6.23 9.20 -4.42
N ASN A 6 -6.86 10.35 -4.69
CA ASN A 6 -6.89 11.03 -5.98
C ASN A 6 -7.35 10.12 -7.15
N GLY A 7 -8.07 9.05 -6.83
CA GLY A 7 -8.52 8.04 -7.80
C GLY A 7 -7.42 7.12 -8.35
N LYS A 8 -6.19 7.17 -7.82
CA LYS A 8 -5.07 6.34 -8.30
C LYS A 8 -5.29 4.84 -8.06
N ILE A 9 -5.83 4.49 -6.89
CA ILE A 9 -6.18 3.12 -6.52
C ILE A 9 -7.70 2.97 -6.62
N GLN A 10 -8.14 2.07 -7.49
CA GLN A 10 -9.55 1.83 -7.80
C GLN A 10 -10.18 0.82 -6.81
N PRO A 11 -11.51 0.88 -6.61
CA PRO A 11 -12.22 -0.15 -5.85
C PRO A 11 -11.96 -1.55 -6.43
N ARG A 12 -11.71 -2.53 -5.56
CA ARG A 12 -11.43 -3.94 -5.92
C ARG A 12 -10.15 -4.17 -6.73
N GLN A 13 -9.27 -3.18 -6.84
CA GLN A 13 -7.97 -3.35 -7.46
C GLN A 13 -7.02 -4.12 -6.51
N PRO A 14 -6.44 -5.26 -6.93
CA PRO A 14 -5.41 -5.93 -6.15
C PRO A 14 -4.11 -5.11 -6.17
N ILE A 15 -3.39 -5.13 -5.04
CA ILE A 15 -2.05 -4.55 -4.91
C ILE A 15 -1.10 -5.72 -4.63
N ALA A 16 -0.14 -5.96 -5.52
CA ALA A 16 0.87 -6.99 -5.28
C ALA A 16 1.95 -6.48 -4.33
N ILE A 17 2.26 -7.27 -3.31
CA ILE A 17 3.38 -7.02 -2.41
C ILE A 17 4.60 -7.74 -2.96
N VAL A 18 5.51 -6.97 -3.54
CA VAL A 18 6.75 -7.48 -4.12
C VAL A 18 7.82 -7.51 -3.04
N ARG A 19 8.33 -8.71 -2.78
CA ARG A 19 9.47 -8.99 -1.90
C ARG A 19 10.53 -9.67 -2.73
N LEU A 20 11.66 -9.00 -2.87
CA LEU A 20 12.79 -9.49 -3.64
C LEU A 20 13.98 -9.54 -2.71
N ASP A 21 14.90 -10.46 -2.98
CA ASP A 21 16.25 -10.45 -2.42
C ASP A 21 17.25 -9.85 -3.43
N ASP A 22 16.93 -9.95 -4.73
CA ASP A 22 17.75 -9.52 -5.86
C ASP A 22 17.00 -8.51 -6.73
N LEU A 23 17.70 -7.42 -7.05
CA LEU A 23 17.24 -6.31 -7.87
C LEU A 23 17.04 -6.72 -9.33
N GLU A 24 17.84 -7.65 -9.86
CA GLU A 24 17.83 -8.02 -11.29
C GLU A 24 16.47 -8.55 -11.74
N GLN A 25 15.72 -9.17 -10.82
CA GLN A 25 14.40 -9.75 -11.11
C GLN A 25 13.25 -8.73 -11.01
N ALA A 26 13.49 -7.53 -10.48
CA ALA A 26 12.43 -6.57 -10.17
C ALA A 26 11.61 -6.18 -11.40
N VAL A 27 12.29 -5.88 -12.51
CA VAL A 27 11.64 -5.47 -13.75
C VAL A 27 10.86 -6.62 -14.38
N GLU A 28 11.45 -7.82 -14.44
CA GLU A 28 10.82 -8.98 -15.05
C GLU A 28 9.56 -9.40 -14.28
N ILE A 29 9.63 -9.45 -12.94
CA ILE A 29 8.47 -9.74 -12.08
C ILE A 29 7.40 -8.66 -12.24
N SER A 30 7.78 -7.38 -12.22
CA SER A 30 6.82 -6.28 -12.37
C SER A 30 6.11 -6.32 -13.72
N ARG A 31 6.84 -6.65 -14.79
CA ARG A 31 6.31 -6.82 -16.15
C ARG A 31 5.37 -8.00 -16.24
N ALA A 32 5.72 -9.14 -15.62
CA ALA A 32 4.86 -10.32 -15.59
C ALA A 32 3.55 -10.07 -14.84
N LEU A 33 3.62 -9.41 -13.68
CA LEU A 33 2.45 -9.00 -12.89
C LEU A 33 1.56 -8.05 -13.69
N LEU A 34 2.15 -7.05 -14.35
CA LEU A 34 1.43 -6.12 -15.19
C LEU A 34 0.72 -6.83 -16.36
N ALA A 35 1.42 -7.75 -17.04
CA ALA A 35 0.83 -8.56 -18.11
C ALA A 35 -0.33 -9.45 -17.61
N GLY A 36 -0.29 -9.87 -16.35
CA GLY A 36 -1.38 -10.56 -15.66
C GLY A 36 -2.52 -9.65 -15.18
N GLY A 37 -2.46 -8.34 -15.45
CA GLY A 37 -3.48 -7.37 -15.07
C GLY A 37 -3.29 -6.73 -13.68
N ILE A 38 -2.16 -6.98 -13.00
CA ILE A 38 -1.85 -6.36 -11.72
C ILE A 38 -1.16 -5.00 -11.97
N THR A 39 -1.97 -3.95 -11.96
CA THR A 39 -1.55 -2.57 -12.28
C THR A 39 -1.12 -1.74 -11.07
N ALA A 40 -1.12 -2.32 -9.86
CA ALA A 40 -0.59 -1.70 -8.64
C ALA A 40 0.35 -2.66 -7.90
N GLN A 41 1.54 -2.19 -7.58
CA GLN A 41 2.60 -2.99 -6.94
C GLN A 41 3.30 -2.17 -5.86
N GLU A 42 3.62 -2.79 -4.73
CA GLU A 42 4.47 -2.19 -3.70
C GLU A 42 5.79 -2.96 -3.54
N PHE A 43 6.89 -2.23 -3.33
CA PHE A 43 8.18 -2.80 -2.95
C PHE A 43 8.38 -2.66 -1.45
N THR A 44 8.60 -3.79 -0.77
CA THR A 44 8.69 -3.82 0.70
C THR A 44 10.06 -3.38 1.18
N LEU A 45 10.15 -2.30 1.95
CA LEU A 45 11.39 -1.73 2.52
C LEU A 45 12.03 -2.58 3.63
N THR A 46 11.57 -3.81 3.84
CA THR A 46 12.32 -4.81 4.60
C THR A 46 13.56 -5.29 3.85
N ASN A 47 13.63 -5.07 2.53
CA ASN A 47 14.85 -5.27 1.75
C ASN A 47 15.58 -3.91 1.55
N PRO A 48 16.90 -3.82 1.81
CA PRO A 48 17.67 -2.58 1.65
C PRO A 48 17.73 -2.01 0.22
N HIS A 49 17.57 -2.86 -0.80
CA HIS A 49 17.58 -2.53 -2.23
C HIS A 49 16.18 -2.24 -2.80
N ALA A 50 15.13 -2.25 -1.98
CA ALA A 50 13.75 -2.07 -2.44
C ALA A 50 13.51 -0.73 -3.15
N LEU A 51 14.17 0.35 -2.71
CA LEU A 51 14.07 1.67 -3.36
C LEU A 51 14.79 1.71 -4.71
N GLU A 52 15.93 1.01 -4.83
CA GLU A 52 16.64 0.87 -6.10
C GLU A 52 15.79 0.09 -7.11
N ALA A 53 15.13 -0.98 -6.64
CA ALA A 53 14.17 -1.76 -7.43
C ALA A 53 13.00 -0.93 -7.91
N LEU A 54 12.37 -0.19 -6.99
CA LEU A 54 11.27 0.70 -7.33
C LEU A 54 11.70 1.72 -8.40
N ALA A 55 12.85 2.37 -8.23
CA ALA A 55 13.35 3.36 -9.17
C ALA A 55 13.66 2.77 -10.55
N GLN A 56 14.26 1.57 -10.58
CA GLN A 56 14.54 0.86 -11.83
C GLN A 56 13.25 0.49 -12.56
N VAL A 57 12.28 -0.10 -11.86
CA VAL A 57 10.98 -0.46 -12.44
C VAL A 57 10.25 0.78 -12.95
N LYS A 58 10.26 1.88 -12.19
CA LYS A 58 9.65 3.15 -12.61
C LYS A 58 10.25 3.68 -13.91
N LYS A 59 11.56 3.52 -14.09
CA LYS A 59 12.28 3.93 -15.31
C LYS A 59 11.95 3.04 -16.50
N GLU A 60 11.87 1.72 -16.31
CA GLU A 60 11.71 0.74 -17.39
C GLU A 60 10.27 0.45 -17.79
N LEU A 61 9.30 0.70 -16.91
CA LEU A 61 7.85 0.51 -17.12
C LEU A 61 7.06 1.80 -16.86
N PRO A 62 7.27 2.88 -17.64
CA PRO A 62 6.57 4.14 -17.42
C PRO A 62 5.08 4.04 -17.78
N GLY A 63 4.22 4.70 -17.00
CA GLY A 63 2.83 5.01 -17.37
C GLY A 63 1.78 3.94 -17.07
N ASP A 64 2.13 2.66 -17.19
CA ASP A 64 1.15 1.55 -17.07
C ASP A 64 1.05 0.94 -15.66
N LEU A 65 1.98 1.27 -14.77
CA LEU A 65 2.12 0.65 -13.46
C LEU A 65 2.15 1.68 -12.34
N LEU A 66 1.20 1.55 -11.40
CA LEU A 66 1.20 2.31 -10.15
C LEU A 66 2.17 1.64 -9.16
N LEU A 67 3.23 2.36 -8.80
CA LEU A 67 4.27 1.85 -7.90
C LEU A 67 4.16 2.48 -6.52
N GLY A 68 4.34 1.68 -5.48
CA GLY A 68 4.35 2.14 -4.10
C GLY A 68 5.51 1.56 -3.29
N ALA A 69 5.74 2.14 -2.12
CA ALA A 69 6.69 1.64 -1.14
C ALA A 69 5.94 1.08 0.08
N GLY A 70 6.30 -0.14 0.46
CA GLY A 70 5.72 -0.86 1.59
C GLY A 70 6.63 -0.95 2.79
N THR A 71 6.07 -1.13 3.98
CA THR A 71 6.85 -1.09 5.24
C THR A 71 7.53 0.26 5.46
N VAL A 72 6.83 1.34 5.11
CA VAL A 72 7.26 2.70 5.47
C VAL A 72 6.97 2.91 6.96
N LEU A 73 8.00 3.24 7.75
CA LEU A 73 7.92 3.29 9.21
C LEU A 73 8.04 4.70 9.80
N ASP A 74 8.53 5.67 9.03
CA ASP A 74 8.73 7.05 9.48
C ASP A 74 8.72 8.05 8.32
N GLY A 75 8.75 9.34 8.66
CA GLY A 75 8.77 10.43 7.69
C GLY A 75 10.02 10.49 6.79
N GLU A 76 11.16 9.93 7.20
CA GLU A 76 12.36 9.88 6.34
C GLU A 76 12.20 8.80 5.26
N MET A 77 11.64 7.65 5.63
CA MET A 77 11.25 6.62 4.68
C MET A 77 10.21 7.11 3.68
N VAL A 78 9.29 8.00 4.08
CA VAL A 78 8.37 8.66 3.15
C VAL A 78 9.14 9.45 2.09
N LYS A 79 10.07 10.31 2.52
CA LYS A 79 10.83 11.17 1.59
C LYS A 79 11.67 10.35 0.61
N SER A 80 12.37 9.32 1.11
CA SER A 80 13.20 8.46 0.27
C SER A 80 12.36 7.62 -0.70
N SER A 81 11.19 7.14 -0.28
CA SER A 81 10.23 6.44 -1.14
C SER A 81 9.74 7.31 -2.28
N ILE A 82 9.35 8.56 -1.99
CA ILE A 82 8.90 9.51 -3.01
C ILE A 82 10.04 9.85 -3.97
N ALA A 83 11.25 10.06 -3.47
CA ALA A 83 12.43 10.32 -4.29
C ALA A 83 12.77 9.16 -5.24
N ALA A 84 12.51 7.91 -4.82
CA ALA A 84 12.66 6.73 -5.66
C ALA A 84 11.53 6.58 -6.72
N GLY A 85 10.46 7.39 -6.61
CA GLY A 85 9.34 7.38 -7.55
C GLY A 85 8.09 6.68 -7.04
N ALA A 86 7.98 6.42 -5.73
CA ALA A 86 6.77 5.85 -5.15
C ALA A 86 5.59 6.82 -5.30
N GLU A 87 4.46 6.29 -5.74
CA GLU A 87 3.22 7.03 -6.00
C GLU A 87 2.14 6.76 -4.95
N PHE A 88 2.37 5.79 -4.06
CA PHE A 88 1.62 5.57 -2.84
C PHE A 88 2.53 4.91 -1.79
N LEU A 89 2.13 5.00 -0.53
CA LEU A 89 2.90 4.52 0.62
C LEU A 89 2.07 3.53 1.41
N VAL A 90 2.69 2.48 1.95
CA VAL A 90 2.00 1.47 2.77
C VAL A 90 2.76 1.25 4.07
N THR A 91 2.04 1.32 5.18
CA THR A 91 2.60 1.04 6.51
C THR A 91 2.09 -0.32 7.02
N PRO A 92 2.86 -1.01 7.88
CA PRO A 92 2.39 -2.25 8.51
C PRO A 92 1.50 -1.99 9.73
N ALA A 93 1.51 -0.76 10.26
CA ALA A 93 0.83 -0.35 11.48
C ALA A 93 0.33 1.10 11.39
N PHE A 94 -0.43 1.54 12.38
CA PHE A 94 -0.97 2.90 12.43
C PHE A 94 0.13 3.88 12.85
N LEU A 95 0.60 4.69 11.89
CA LEU A 95 1.74 5.60 12.04
C LEU A 95 1.33 7.02 11.63
N LEU A 96 1.05 7.86 12.63
CA LEU A 96 0.55 9.22 12.44
C LEU A 96 1.50 10.12 11.65
N ASP A 97 2.80 9.99 11.90
CA ASP A 97 3.85 10.77 11.24
C ASP A 97 3.93 10.43 9.74
N VAL A 98 3.88 9.14 9.38
CA VAL A 98 3.87 8.70 7.98
C VAL A 98 2.64 9.24 7.25
N ILE A 99 1.46 9.17 7.87
CA ILE A 99 0.22 9.73 7.29
C ILE A 99 0.37 11.24 7.09
N ALA A 100 0.85 11.96 8.10
CA ALA A 100 1.00 13.42 8.03
C ALA A 100 1.99 13.86 6.94
N VAL A 101 3.14 13.20 6.83
CA VAL A 101 4.16 13.53 5.83
C VAL A 101 3.70 13.14 4.43
N GLY A 102 3.13 11.95 4.24
CA GLY A 102 2.60 11.50 2.94
C GLY A 102 1.52 12.44 2.41
N ARG A 103 0.56 12.82 3.26
CA ARG A 103 -0.48 13.82 2.93
C ARG A 103 0.11 15.18 2.56
N SER A 104 1.08 15.67 3.33
CA SER A 104 1.73 16.95 3.06
C SER A 104 2.48 16.95 1.72
N ALA A 105 2.97 15.78 1.30
CA ALA A 105 3.60 15.58 0.00
C ALA A 105 2.61 15.29 -1.14
N GLY A 106 1.31 15.18 -0.86
CA GLY A 106 0.29 14.82 -1.85
C GLY A 106 0.36 13.37 -2.34
N VAL A 107 0.98 12.48 -1.55
CA VAL A 107 1.15 11.06 -1.89
C VAL A 107 0.21 10.21 -1.03
N PRO A 108 -0.67 9.39 -1.64
CA PRO A 108 -1.62 8.55 -0.90
C PRO A 108 -0.96 7.58 0.07
N VAL A 109 -1.59 7.35 1.21
CA VAL A 109 -1.13 6.45 2.27
C VAL A 109 -2.18 5.35 2.55
N LEU A 110 -1.78 4.09 2.34
CA LEU A 110 -2.42 2.91 2.93
C LEU A 110 -1.86 2.69 4.34
N SER A 111 -2.59 3.11 5.35
CA SER A 111 -2.14 2.90 6.73
C SER A 111 -2.53 1.51 7.23
N GLY A 112 -1.57 0.77 7.77
CA GLY A 112 -1.82 -0.48 8.48
C GLY A 112 -2.63 -0.27 9.75
N ALA A 113 -3.58 -1.14 10.02
CA ALA A 113 -4.35 -1.20 11.25
C ALA A 113 -4.92 -2.62 11.42
N PHE A 114 -5.32 -2.99 12.63
CA PHE A 114 -6.00 -4.26 12.84
C PHE A 114 -7.37 -4.05 13.49
N THR A 115 -7.44 -3.31 14.59
CA THR A 115 -8.64 -3.13 15.40
C THR A 115 -9.56 -2.00 14.90
N PRO A 116 -10.86 -1.98 15.24
CA PRO A 116 -11.74 -0.86 14.89
C PRO A 116 -11.23 0.51 15.35
N THR A 117 -10.55 0.57 16.51
CA THR A 117 -9.94 1.79 17.04
C THR A 117 -8.81 2.30 16.14
N GLU A 118 -7.89 1.42 15.75
CA GLU A 118 -6.78 1.77 14.85
C GLU A 118 -7.30 2.16 13.47
N ILE A 119 -8.28 1.41 12.94
CA ILE A 119 -8.89 1.65 11.64
C ILE A 119 -9.54 3.05 11.60
N LEU A 120 -10.34 3.37 12.62
CA LEU A 120 -10.97 4.68 12.75
C LEU A 120 -9.93 5.78 12.96
N GLY A 121 -8.88 5.51 13.74
CA GLY A 121 -7.77 6.42 13.99
C GLY A 121 -7.02 6.78 12.70
N ALA A 122 -6.62 5.78 11.92
CA ALA A 122 -5.95 5.94 10.65
C ALA A 122 -6.80 6.75 9.64
N TRP A 123 -8.10 6.42 9.54
CA TRP A 123 -9.00 7.15 8.66
C TRP A 123 -9.17 8.62 9.08
N ARG A 124 -9.34 8.89 10.37
CA ARG A 124 -9.44 10.27 10.89
C ARG A 124 -8.15 11.07 10.75
N ALA A 125 -6.99 10.41 10.82
CA ALA A 125 -5.70 11.01 10.55
C ALA A 125 -5.51 11.36 9.05
N GLY A 126 -6.40 10.86 8.20
CA GLY A 126 -6.41 11.16 6.77
C GLY A 126 -5.68 10.15 5.91
N ALA A 127 -5.48 8.91 6.38
CA ALA A 127 -5.08 7.82 5.49
C ALA A 127 -6.09 7.69 4.34
N ASP A 128 -5.62 7.41 3.14
CA ASP A 128 -6.49 7.29 1.95
C ASP A 128 -7.23 5.96 1.92
N LEU A 129 -6.56 4.94 2.44
CA LEU A 129 -6.97 3.55 2.51
C LEU A 129 -6.45 2.95 3.82
N VAL A 130 -7.15 1.96 4.38
CA VAL A 130 -6.73 1.31 5.63
C VAL A 130 -6.44 -0.17 5.37
N LYS A 131 -5.16 -0.53 5.46
CA LYS A 131 -4.68 -1.91 5.34
C LYS A 131 -5.02 -2.68 6.61
N VAL A 132 -5.93 -3.66 6.52
CA VAL A 132 -6.26 -4.54 7.64
C VAL A 132 -5.26 -5.68 7.68
N PHE A 133 -4.31 -5.63 8.62
CA PHE A 133 -3.18 -6.55 8.68
C PHE A 133 -2.86 -6.97 10.12
N PRO A 134 -2.61 -8.27 10.38
CA PRO A 134 -2.71 -9.42 9.46
C PRO A 134 -4.16 -9.93 9.32
N SER A 135 -4.68 -10.07 8.10
CA SER A 135 -6.07 -10.51 7.86
C SER A 135 -6.28 -12.03 7.86
N GLY A 136 -5.23 -12.83 7.64
CA GLY A 136 -5.35 -14.26 7.40
C GLY A 136 -5.92 -15.06 8.57
N GLY A 137 -5.78 -14.55 9.80
CA GLY A 137 -6.32 -15.20 11.00
C GLY A 137 -7.80 -14.90 11.28
N VAL A 138 -8.40 -13.92 10.60
CA VAL A 138 -9.77 -13.44 10.89
C VAL A 138 -10.73 -13.58 9.72
N GLY A 139 -10.22 -13.59 8.48
CA GLY A 139 -11.00 -13.82 7.26
C GLY A 139 -12.04 -12.72 6.94
N PRO A 140 -12.89 -12.96 5.92
CA PRO A 140 -13.84 -11.98 5.41
C PRO A 140 -14.91 -11.52 6.42
N ALA A 141 -15.27 -12.36 7.39
CA ALA A 141 -16.27 -12.05 8.41
C ALA A 141 -15.87 -10.83 9.24
N TYR A 142 -14.59 -10.74 9.61
CA TYR A 142 -14.07 -9.59 10.36
C TYR A 142 -14.20 -8.28 9.59
N ILE A 143 -13.92 -8.28 8.28
CA ILE A 143 -14.06 -7.10 7.43
C ILE A 143 -15.53 -6.65 7.40
N LYS A 144 -16.47 -7.60 7.29
CA LYS A 144 -17.91 -7.32 7.34
C LYS A 144 -18.34 -6.73 8.68
N ASP A 145 -17.84 -7.27 9.79
CA ASP A 145 -18.17 -6.82 11.14
C ASP A 145 -17.65 -5.40 11.41
N VAL A 146 -16.44 -5.07 10.95
CA VAL A 146 -15.87 -3.71 11.04
C VAL A 146 -16.66 -2.72 10.17
N LEU A 147 -17.05 -3.12 8.95
CA LEU A 147 -17.82 -2.26 8.05
C LEU A 147 -19.27 -2.04 8.52
N GLY A 148 -19.80 -2.86 9.43
CA GLY A 148 -21.13 -2.65 10.03
C GLY A 148 -21.31 -1.24 10.62
N PRO A 149 -20.47 -0.83 11.59
CA PRO A 149 -20.45 0.52 12.12
C PRO A 149 -19.63 1.53 11.31
N LEU A 150 -18.70 1.09 10.44
CA LEU A 150 -17.77 1.95 9.68
C LEU A 150 -17.89 1.76 8.15
N PRO A 151 -19.08 1.90 7.55
CA PRO A 151 -19.37 1.40 6.19
C PRO A 151 -18.65 2.15 5.06
N THR A 152 -18.12 3.35 5.33
CA THR A 152 -17.47 4.20 4.33
C THR A 152 -15.95 4.12 4.37
N ILE A 153 -15.35 3.43 5.35
CA ILE A 153 -13.88 3.35 5.44
C ILE A 153 -13.39 2.36 4.38
N PRO A 154 -12.48 2.77 3.48
CA PRO A 154 -11.99 1.88 2.44
C PRO A 154 -10.92 0.94 3.00
N LEU A 155 -11.35 -0.28 3.35
CA LEU A 155 -10.50 -1.32 3.92
C LEU A 155 -9.79 -2.15 2.84
N VAL A 156 -8.53 -2.49 3.10
CA VAL A 156 -7.69 -3.33 2.24
C VAL A 156 -7.21 -4.54 3.06
N PRO A 157 -7.91 -5.67 3.08
CA PRO A 157 -7.46 -6.87 3.79
C PRO A 157 -6.11 -7.35 3.22
N THR A 158 -5.12 -7.59 4.08
CA THR A 158 -3.77 -7.96 3.66
C THR A 158 -3.16 -9.02 4.58
N GLY A 159 -2.47 -9.99 3.96
CA GLY A 159 -1.81 -11.11 4.62
C GLY A 159 -2.73 -12.32 4.72
N GLY A 160 -2.35 -13.43 4.12
CA GLY A 160 -3.10 -14.69 4.13
C GLY A 160 -4.38 -14.69 3.27
N VAL A 161 -4.51 -13.76 2.30
CA VAL A 161 -5.60 -13.76 1.32
C VAL A 161 -5.29 -14.78 0.23
N ASN A 162 -6.22 -15.69 -0.04
CA ASN A 162 -6.12 -16.71 -1.08
C ASN A 162 -7.49 -16.86 -1.79
N LEU A 163 -7.67 -17.92 -2.59
CA LEU A 163 -8.90 -18.14 -3.36
C LEU A 163 -10.08 -18.71 -2.55
N ASP A 164 -9.80 -19.20 -1.34
CA ASP A 164 -10.78 -19.77 -0.41
C ASP A 164 -11.35 -18.69 0.54
#